data_AF-Q6FM24-F1
#
_entry.id   AF-Q6FM24-F1
#
_cell.length_a   1.000
_cell.length_b   1.000
_cell.length_c   1.000
_cell.angle_alpha   90.00
_cell.angle_beta   90.00
_cell.angle_gamma   90.00
#
_symmetry.space_group_name_H-M   'P 1'
#
loop_
_entity.id
_entity.type
_entity.pdbx_description
1 polymer ?
#
loop_
_entity_poly.entity_id
_entity_poly.type
_entity_poly.pdbx_seq_one_letter_code
_entity_poly.pdbx_strand_id
1 'polypeptide(L)'
;MFEVAVGSALRRALESAVEAAVAAGDGDAKVRLLELIERGSVPCGELAELCRAWGSEVSVSEALSGLEFKFKDRETRKPSPEFQAQLARLRALQQEQEYQQIVKNRDLAITTESEATPAQINREIKEQVTTVFNIIISVISVVVAIWYWSRTSAGLAIHHRIFLCMFFGILVLVAEVVVYSSYLSKIEEAKASEKSKKEHKKLVQKYVF
;
A
#
# COMPACT_ATOMS: atom_id res chain seq x y z
N MET A 1 15.33 22.43 -12.34
CA MET A 1 16.34 23.51 -12.45
C MET A 1 15.97 24.55 -11.42
N PHE A 2 16.89 24.91 -10.52
CA PHE A 2 16.62 25.77 -9.36
C PHE A 2 16.89 27.23 -9.73
N GLU A 3 15.95 28.13 -9.42
CA GLU A 3 16.07 29.58 -9.61
C GLU A 3 15.99 30.27 -8.23
N VAL A 4 16.83 31.28 -8.04
CA VAL A 4 17.05 32.00 -6.78
C VAL A 4 16.55 33.43 -6.94
N ALA A 5 15.62 33.88 -6.10
CA ALA A 5 15.16 35.27 -6.16
C ALA A 5 16.28 36.25 -5.76
N VAL A 6 16.42 37.35 -6.52
CA VAL A 6 17.47 38.36 -6.29
C VAL A 6 17.07 39.26 -5.12
N GLY A 7 17.68 39.02 -3.95
CA GLY A 7 17.58 39.91 -2.79
C GLY A 7 18.34 41.23 -2.98
N SER A 8 18.15 42.19 -2.06
CA SER A 8 18.79 43.51 -2.12
C SER A 8 20.32 43.46 -2.05
N ALA A 9 20.89 42.48 -1.36
CA ALA A 9 22.34 42.25 -1.29
C ALA A 9 22.90 41.68 -2.60
N LEU A 10 22.23 40.69 -3.19
CA LEU A 10 22.63 40.08 -4.46
C LEU A 10 22.51 41.07 -5.62
N ARG A 11 21.50 41.96 -5.59
CA ARG A 11 21.35 43.03 -6.57
C ARG A 11 22.54 44.01 -6.57
N ARG A 12 23.02 44.41 -5.39
CA ARG A 12 24.20 45.29 -5.28
C ARG A 12 25.47 44.59 -5.78
N ALA A 13 25.63 43.30 -5.47
CA ALA A 13 26.76 42.51 -5.96
C ALA A 13 26.74 42.32 -7.48
N LEU A 14 25.55 42.15 -8.07
CA LEU A 14 25.37 42.12 -9.52
C LEU A 14 25.67 43.48 -10.17
N GLU A 15 25.24 44.59 -9.55
CA GLU A 15 25.56 45.95 -10.03
C GLU A 15 27.07 46.23 -10.00
N SER A 16 27.79 45.85 -8.93
CA SER A 16 29.25 45.95 -8.89
C SER A 16 29.95 45.03 -9.89
N ALA A 17 29.38 43.86 -10.19
CA ALA A 17 29.89 42.95 -11.21
C ALA A 17 29.69 43.50 -12.63
N VAL A 18 28.58 44.19 -12.88
CA VAL A 18 28.32 44.89 -14.14
C VAL A 18 29.34 46.00 -14.35
N GLU A 19 29.68 46.77 -13.31
CA GLU A 19 30.73 47.79 -13.39
C GLU A 19 32.12 47.19 -13.67
N ALA A 20 32.46 46.08 -13.02
CA ALA A 20 33.70 45.35 -13.29
C ALA A 20 33.75 44.75 -14.70
N ALA A 21 32.64 44.22 -15.21
CA ALA A 21 32.53 43.71 -16.58
C ALA A 21 32.62 44.82 -17.64
N VAL A 22 32.10 46.01 -17.34
CA VAL A 22 32.26 47.22 -18.18
C VAL A 22 33.73 47.65 -18.23
N ALA A 23 34.46 47.56 -17.11
CA ALA A 23 35.89 47.85 -17.07
C ALA A 23 36.74 46.81 -17.83
N ALA A 24 36.28 45.55 -17.88
CA ALA A 24 36.94 44.46 -18.60
C ALA A 24 36.63 44.42 -20.11
N GLY A 25 35.66 45.21 -20.59
CA GLY A 25 35.29 45.27 -22.02
C GLY A 25 34.49 44.06 -22.53
N ASP A 26 33.97 43.21 -21.64
CA ASP A 26 33.21 42.01 -22.00
C ASP A 26 31.72 42.31 -22.14
N GLY A 27 31.30 42.61 -23.38
CA GLY A 27 29.93 43.00 -23.71
C GLY A 27 28.89 41.89 -23.51
N ASP A 28 29.28 40.61 -23.63
CA ASP A 28 28.37 39.48 -23.49
C ASP A 28 28.00 39.25 -22.01
N ALA A 29 28.99 39.34 -21.12
CA ALA A 29 28.77 39.27 -19.67
C ALA A 29 27.84 40.39 -19.18
N LYS A 30 27.99 41.62 -19.71
CA LYS A 30 27.14 42.76 -19.35
C LYS A 30 25.67 42.53 -19.68
N VAL A 31 25.37 42.01 -20.87
CA VAL A 31 23.99 41.78 -21.32
C VAL A 31 23.32 40.71 -20.46
N ARG A 32 24.03 39.62 -20.17
CA ARG A 32 23.54 38.53 -19.31
C ARG A 32 23.23 39.01 -17.89
N LEU A 33 24.12 39.83 -17.30
CA LEU A 33 23.93 40.37 -15.95
C LEU A 33 22.75 41.34 -15.86
N LEU A 34 22.52 42.17 -16.90
CA LEU A 34 21.36 43.06 -16.97
C LEU A 34 20.04 42.29 -17.10
N GLU A 35 20.01 41.23 -17.91
CA GLU A 35 18.84 40.34 -18.04
C GLU A 35 18.50 39.64 -16.71
N LEU A 36 19.51 39.27 -15.93
CA LEU A 36 19.34 38.66 -14.61
C LEU A 36 18.80 39.65 -13.57
N ILE A 37 19.21 40.92 -13.64
CA ILE A 37 18.67 42.00 -12.78
C ILE A 37 17.20 42.26 -13.12
N GLU A 38 16.82 42.27 -14.40
CA GLU A 38 15.43 42.46 -14.84
C GLU A 38 14.52 41.27 -14.51
N ARG A 39 15.02 40.03 -14.65
CA ARG A 39 14.27 38.82 -14.27
C ARG A 39 14.05 38.68 -12.77
N GLY A 40 14.90 39.31 -11.95
CA GLY A 40 14.84 39.20 -10.49
C GLY A 40 15.00 37.77 -9.95
N SER A 41 15.49 36.83 -10.78
CA SER A 41 15.74 35.43 -10.43
C SER A 41 16.96 34.90 -11.17
N VAL A 42 17.90 34.28 -10.46
CA VAL A 42 19.18 33.76 -10.97
C VAL A 42 19.20 32.23 -10.87
N PRO A 43 19.48 31.48 -11.96
CA PRO A 43 19.62 30.03 -11.87
C PRO A 43 20.86 29.66 -11.03
N CYS A 44 20.75 28.61 -10.22
CA CYS A 44 21.79 28.21 -9.28
C CYS A 44 23.16 27.88 -9.94
N GLY A 45 23.16 27.52 -11.22
CA GLY A 45 24.39 27.29 -12.00
C GLY A 45 25.15 28.59 -12.29
N GLU A 46 24.46 29.64 -12.71
CA GLU A 46 25.06 30.95 -13.00
C GLU A 46 25.50 31.67 -11.71
N LEU A 47 24.77 31.47 -10.61
CA LEU A 47 25.18 31.95 -9.29
C LEU A 47 26.54 31.35 -8.85
N ALA A 48 26.77 30.08 -9.16
CA ALA A 48 28.03 29.40 -8.80
C ALA A 48 29.21 29.92 -9.62
N GLU A 49 28.99 30.29 -10.88
CA GLU A 49 30.01 30.93 -11.73
C GLU A 49 30.33 32.34 -11.21
N LEU A 50 29.31 33.12 -10.84
CA LEU A 50 29.49 34.45 -10.25
C LEU A 50 30.23 34.41 -8.91
N CYS A 51 29.88 33.48 -8.02
CA CYS A 51 30.59 33.29 -6.75
C CYS A 51 32.07 32.90 -6.94
N ARG A 52 32.41 32.19 -8.02
CA ARG A 52 33.80 31.87 -8.35
C ARG A 52 34.55 33.09 -8.90
N ALA A 53 33.86 33.94 -9.67
CA ALA A 53 34.42 35.18 -10.19
C ALA A 53 34.62 36.24 -9.09
N TRP A 54 33.75 36.30 -8.09
CA TRP A 54 33.83 37.22 -6.94
C TRP A 54 34.85 36.85 -5.87
N GLY A 55 35.89 36.10 -6.23
CA GLY A 55 36.92 35.59 -5.33
C GLY A 55 37.32 36.58 -4.23
N SER A 56 36.81 36.32 -3.03
CA SER A 56 37.25 36.83 -1.72
C SER A 56 36.74 38.18 -1.19
N GLU A 57 35.93 38.98 -1.87
CA GLU A 57 35.54 40.30 -1.33
C GLU A 57 34.19 40.36 -0.58
N VAL A 58 33.30 39.38 -0.74
CA VAL A 58 31.99 39.39 -0.08
C VAL A 58 31.73 38.06 0.62
N SER A 59 31.40 38.11 1.92
CA SER A 59 31.05 36.92 2.69
C SER A 59 29.81 36.28 2.07
N VAL A 60 29.98 35.07 1.53
CA VAL A 60 28.94 34.28 0.87
C VAL A 60 27.71 34.11 1.78
N SER A 61 27.88 34.15 3.10
CA SER A 61 26.79 34.09 4.07
C SER A 61 25.89 35.34 4.09
N GLU A 62 26.42 36.54 3.82
CA GLU A 62 25.62 37.77 3.74
C GLU A 62 24.84 37.83 2.42
N ALA A 63 25.48 37.45 1.31
CA ALA A 63 24.84 37.40 0.01
C ALA A 63 23.74 36.34 -0.09
N LEU A 64 23.85 35.24 0.69
CA LEU A 64 22.87 34.16 0.76
C LEU A 64 21.81 34.35 1.86
N SER A 65 21.91 35.41 2.68
CA SER A 65 20.89 35.71 3.69
C SER A 65 19.68 36.40 3.04
N GLY A 66 18.53 35.70 3.02
CA GLY A 66 17.28 36.23 2.45
C GLY A 66 16.90 35.72 1.05
N LEU A 67 17.53 34.65 0.57
CA LEU A 67 17.10 33.99 -0.68
C LEU A 67 15.79 33.23 -0.48
N GLU A 68 14.70 33.76 -1.02
CA GLU A 68 13.46 33.01 -1.18
C GLU A 68 13.56 32.09 -2.40
N PHE A 69 13.58 30.78 -2.16
CA PHE A 69 13.51 29.78 -3.22
C PHE A 69 12.12 29.81 -3.85
N LYS A 70 11.99 30.36 -5.05
CA LYS A 70 10.76 30.24 -5.84
C LYS A 70 10.78 28.94 -6.61
N PHE A 71 9.89 28.03 -6.23
CA PHE A 71 9.68 26.79 -6.97
C PHE A 71 9.08 27.13 -8.34
N LYS A 72 9.70 26.68 -9.44
CA LYS A 72 9.11 26.80 -10.77
C LYS A 72 7.79 26.05 -10.77
N ASP A 73 6.69 26.77 -10.95
CA ASP A 73 5.36 26.18 -10.97
C ASP A 73 5.32 25.09 -12.04
N ARG A 74 5.00 23.87 -11.62
CA ARG A 74 4.96 22.73 -12.52
C ARG A 74 3.67 22.85 -13.30
N GLU A 75 3.77 23.19 -14.58
CA GLU A 75 2.63 23.13 -15.50
C GLU A 75 1.91 21.78 -15.36
N THR A 76 0.78 21.78 -14.67
CA THR A 76 -0.04 20.59 -14.54
C THR A 76 -0.63 20.33 -15.92
N ARG A 77 -0.18 19.26 -16.59
CA ARG A 77 -0.78 18.84 -17.86
C ARG A 77 -2.27 18.62 -17.63
N LYS A 78 -3.10 19.48 -18.24
CA LYS A 78 -4.56 19.31 -18.21
C LYS A 78 -4.86 17.94 -18.82
N PRO A 79 -5.62 17.05 -18.13
CA PRO A 79 -5.87 15.71 -18.64
C PRO A 79 -6.55 15.78 -20.01
N SER A 80 -6.10 14.94 -20.96
CA SER A 80 -6.66 14.90 -22.31
C SER A 80 -8.17 14.62 -22.29
N PRO A 81 -8.95 15.12 -23.27
CA PRO A 81 -10.39 14.89 -23.32
C PRO A 81 -10.75 13.39 -23.35
N GLU A 82 -9.94 12.57 -24.01
CA GLU A 82 -10.10 11.11 -24.03
C GLU A 82 -9.93 10.48 -22.64
N PHE A 83 -8.95 10.95 -21.86
CA PHE A 83 -8.71 10.45 -20.50
C PHE A 83 -9.87 10.83 -19.56
N GLN A 84 -10.43 12.03 -19.72
CA GLN A 84 -11.61 12.45 -18.94
C GLN A 84 -12.85 11.60 -19.26
N ALA A 85 -13.05 11.25 -20.53
CA ALA A 85 -14.14 10.35 -20.94
C ALA A 85 -13.96 8.94 -20.36
N GLN A 86 -12.73 8.41 -20.33
CA GLN A 86 -12.43 7.14 -19.67
C GLN A 86 -12.71 7.17 -18.16
N LEU A 87 -12.31 8.26 -17.49
CA LEU A 87 -12.61 8.43 -16.06
C LEU A 87 -14.12 8.51 -15.78
N ALA A 88 -14.88 9.20 -16.63
CA ALA A 88 -16.33 9.27 -16.51
C ALA A 88 -16.96 7.88 -16.63
N ARG A 89 -16.52 7.09 -17.62
CA ARG A 89 -16.95 5.69 -17.80
C ARG A 89 -16.61 4.82 -16.60
N LEU A 90 -15.40 4.92 -16.06
CA LEU A 90 -14.97 4.13 -14.89
C LEU A 90 -15.80 4.49 -13.65
N ARG A 91 -16.11 5.77 -13.43
CA ARG A 91 -16.98 6.21 -12.33
C ARG A 91 -18.39 5.65 -12.47
N ALA A 92 -18.96 5.66 -13.67
CA ALA A 92 -20.28 5.08 -13.91
C ALA A 92 -20.29 3.57 -13.61
N LEU A 93 -19.28 2.83 -14.07
CA LEU A 93 -19.15 1.40 -13.77
C LEU A 93 -19.00 1.12 -12.28
N GLN A 94 -18.25 1.96 -11.55
CA GLN A 94 -18.11 1.82 -10.11
C GLN A 94 -19.45 2.08 -9.39
N GLN A 95 -20.17 3.12 -9.79
CA GLN A 95 -21.50 3.42 -9.24
C GLN A 95 -22.50 2.29 -9.48
N GLU A 96 -22.47 1.65 -10.65
CA GLU A 96 -23.28 0.47 -10.93
C GLU A 96 -22.92 -0.71 -10.02
N GLN A 97 -21.63 -0.98 -9.80
CA GLN A 97 -21.20 -2.04 -8.88
C GLN A 97 -21.64 -1.78 -7.45
N GLU A 98 -21.50 -0.54 -6.96
CA GLU A 98 -21.97 -0.14 -5.63
C GLU A 98 -23.50 -0.30 -5.50
N TYR A 99 -24.25 0.10 -6.53
CA TYR A 99 -25.70 -0.09 -6.56
C TYR A 99 -26.07 -1.58 -6.51
N GLN A 100 -25.40 -2.42 -7.31
CA GLN A 100 -25.62 -3.87 -7.30
C GLN A 100 -25.30 -4.49 -5.93
N GLN A 101 -24.27 -3.99 -5.23
CA GLN A 101 -23.96 -4.44 -3.87
C GLN A 101 -25.04 -4.03 -2.88
N ILE A 102 -25.57 -2.81 -2.96
CA ILE A 102 -26.65 -2.34 -2.08
C ILE A 102 -27.93 -3.12 -2.35
N VAL A 103 -28.28 -3.35 -3.62
CA VAL A 103 -29.45 -4.17 -3.99
C VAL A 103 -29.27 -5.60 -3.51
N LYS A 104 -28.11 -6.22 -3.76
CA LYS A 104 -27.81 -7.56 -3.27
C LYS A 104 -27.86 -7.65 -1.74
N ASN A 105 -27.33 -6.66 -1.03
CA ASN A 105 -27.36 -6.61 0.44
C ASN A 105 -28.79 -6.35 0.96
N ARG A 106 -29.60 -5.57 0.25
CA ARG A 106 -31.02 -5.34 0.56
C ARG A 106 -31.84 -6.60 0.31
N ASP A 107 -31.60 -7.31 -0.79
CA ASP A 107 -32.20 -8.61 -1.07
C ASP A 107 -31.78 -9.64 -0.02
N LEU A 108 -30.51 -9.62 0.44
CA LEU A 108 -30.03 -10.42 1.57
C LEU A 108 -30.78 -10.07 2.87
N ALA A 109 -30.98 -8.78 3.17
CA ALA A 109 -31.68 -8.35 4.38
C ALA A 109 -33.16 -8.77 4.35
N ILE A 110 -33.81 -8.72 3.18
CA ILE A 110 -35.20 -9.17 2.98
C ILE A 110 -35.29 -10.70 3.07
N THR A 111 -34.32 -11.43 2.52
CA THR A 111 -34.28 -12.90 2.60
C THR A 111 -33.82 -13.42 3.97
N THR A 112 -33.10 -12.64 4.79
CA THR A 112 -32.70 -13.08 6.14
C THR A 112 -33.90 -13.26 7.08
N GLU A 113 -35.05 -12.65 6.80
CA GLU A 113 -36.31 -12.95 7.50
C GLU A 113 -37.04 -14.20 6.97
N SER A 114 -36.61 -14.80 5.85
CA SER A 114 -37.32 -15.94 5.25
C SER A 114 -36.49 -17.15 4.82
N GLU A 115 -35.21 -17.07 4.47
CA GLU A 115 -34.35 -18.24 4.17
C GLU A 115 -32.92 -17.80 3.82
N ALA A 116 -31.94 -18.32 4.55
CA ALA A 116 -30.53 -18.01 4.40
C ALA A 116 -30.00 -18.33 2.98
N THR A 117 -29.30 -17.38 2.37
CA THR A 117 -28.83 -17.43 0.98
C THR A 117 -27.89 -18.62 0.71
N PRO A 118 -28.24 -19.57 -0.17
CA PRO A 118 -27.50 -20.83 -0.37
C PRO A 118 -26.08 -20.62 -0.94
N ALA A 119 -25.80 -19.51 -1.61
CA ALA A 119 -24.53 -19.30 -2.32
C ALA A 119 -23.33 -19.02 -1.39
N GLN A 120 -23.52 -18.35 -0.24
CA GLN A 120 -22.46 -18.13 0.74
C GLN A 120 -22.24 -19.38 1.59
N ILE A 121 -23.34 -20.02 2.00
CA ILE A 121 -23.32 -21.28 2.72
C ILE A 121 -22.58 -22.35 1.88
N ASN A 122 -22.83 -22.44 0.58
CA ASN A 122 -22.16 -23.40 -0.30
C ASN A 122 -20.64 -23.21 -0.41
N ARG A 123 -20.12 -21.99 -0.28
CA ARG A 123 -18.67 -21.74 -0.39
C ARG A 123 -17.95 -22.10 0.91
N GLU A 124 -18.54 -21.75 2.05
CA GLU A 124 -18.00 -22.11 3.38
C GLU A 124 -18.18 -23.61 3.65
N ILE A 125 -19.30 -24.21 3.23
CA ILE A 125 -19.52 -25.66 3.28
C ILE A 125 -18.44 -26.39 2.47
N LYS A 126 -18.06 -25.92 1.28
CA LYS A 126 -17.06 -26.61 0.45
C LYS A 126 -15.69 -26.73 1.16
N GLU A 127 -15.23 -25.66 1.80
CA GLU A 127 -13.97 -25.71 2.57
C GLU A 127 -14.09 -26.61 3.81
N GLN A 128 -15.24 -26.60 4.49
CA GLN A 128 -15.48 -27.43 5.67
C GLN A 128 -15.65 -28.91 5.32
N VAL A 129 -16.29 -29.22 4.19
CA VAL A 129 -16.54 -30.59 3.72
C VAL A 129 -15.24 -31.32 3.39
N THR A 130 -14.25 -30.66 2.78
CA THR A 130 -12.94 -31.29 2.54
C THR A 130 -12.26 -31.66 3.85
N THR A 131 -12.39 -30.83 4.89
CA THR A 131 -11.82 -31.13 6.22
C THR A 131 -12.52 -32.33 6.88
N VAL A 132 -13.85 -32.35 6.85
CA VAL A 132 -14.64 -33.49 7.36
C VAL A 132 -14.31 -34.78 6.62
N PHE A 133 -14.16 -34.71 5.30
CA PHE A 133 -13.76 -35.86 4.49
C PHE A 133 -12.37 -36.38 4.85
N ASN A 134 -11.42 -35.48 5.10
CA ASN A 134 -10.07 -35.85 5.53
C ASN A 134 -10.10 -36.58 6.89
N ILE A 135 -10.92 -36.11 7.83
CA ILE A 135 -11.14 -36.76 9.14
C ILE A 135 -11.76 -38.15 8.96
N ILE A 136 -12.71 -38.32 8.04
CA ILE A 136 -13.31 -39.64 7.78
C ILE A 136 -12.27 -40.61 7.24
N ILE A 137 -11.41 -40.17 6.30
CA ILE A 137 -10.32 -41.00 5.77
C ILE A 137 -9.34 -41.39 6.86
N SER A 138 -8.95 -40.46 7.73
CA SER A 138 -7.99 -40.74 8.81
C SER A 138 -8.56 -41.77 9.80
N VAL A 139 -9.82 -41.61 10.22
CA VAL A 139 -10.50 -42.54 11.14
C VAL A 139 -10.63 -43.94 10.52
N ILE A 140 -11.07 -44.04 9.26
CA ILE A 140 -11.20 -45.33 8.58
C ILE A 140 -9.84 -46.02 8.45
N SER A 141 -8.78 -45.26 8.14
CA SER A 141 -7.42 -45.80 8.04
C SER A 141 -6.97 -46.44 9.37
N VAL A 142 -7.15 -45.75 10.49
CA VAL A 142 -6.79 -46.26 11.81
C VAL A 142 -7.65 -47.46 12.22
N VAL A 143 -8.95 -47.42 11.96
CA VAL A 143 -9.89 -48.52 12.22
C VAL A 143 -9.47 -49.79 11.45
N VAL A 144 -9.15 -49.66 10.17
CA VAL A 144 -8.69 -50.78 9.34
C VAL A 144 -7.33 -51.29 9.83
N ALA A 145 -6.40 -50.41 10.18
CA ALA A 145 -5.09 -50.78 10.72
C ALA A 145 -5.24 -51.60 12.02
N ILE A 146 -6.07 -51.13 12.96
CA ILE A 146 -6.33 -51.85 14.22
C ILE A 146 -7.05 -53.17 13.97
N TRP A 147 -7.99 -53.21 13.03
CA TRP A 147 -8.70 -54.43 12.66
C TRP A 147 -7.75 -55.50 12.08
N TYR A 148 -6.87 -55.12 11.16
CA TYR A 148 -5.86 -56.02 10.61
C TYR A 148 -4.83 -56.43 11.65
N TRP A 149 -4.38 -55.50 12.50
CA TRP A 149 -3.42 -55.78 13.56
C TRP A 149 -4.00 -56.74 14.61
N SER A 150 -5.24 -56.52 15.04
CA SER A 150 -5.94 -57.39 15.98
C SER A 150 -6.23 -58.78 15.39
N ARG A 151 -6.46 -58.86 14.07
CA ARG A 151 -6.61 -60.14 13.35
C ARG A 151 -5.31 -60.92 13.27
N THR A 152 -4.21 -60.27 12.91
CA THR A 152 -2.90 -60.92 12.67
C THR A 152 -2.13 -61.22 13.94
N SER A 153 -2.05 -60.26 14.87
CA SER A 153 -1.10 -60.34 15.99
C SER A 153 -1.70 -60.96 17.24
N ALA A 154 -3.02 -60.90 17.40
CA ALA A 154 -3.62 -61.11 18.71
C ALA A 154 -4.48 -62.37 18.79
N GLY A 155 -4.96 -62.91 17.66
CA GLY A 155 -5.83 -64.10 17.66
C GLY A 155 -7.07 -63.95 18.55
N LEU A 156 -7.47 -62.72 18.89
CA LEU A 156 -8.50 -62.46 19.90
C LEU A 156 -9.90 -62.82 19.38
N ALA A 157 -10.78 -63.22 20.31
CA ALA A 157 -12.20 -63.45 20.04
C ALA A 157 -12.87 -62.20 19.44
N ILE A 158 -13.86 -62.41 18.58
CA ILE A 158 -14.50 -61.35 17.76
C ILE A 158 -15.02 -60.18 18.61
N HIS A 159 -15.48 -60.46 19.84
CA HIS A 159 -16.03 -59.49 20.77
C HIS A 159 -14.99 -58.42 21.18
N HIS A 160 -13.78 -58.84 21.56
CA HIS A 160 -12.74 -57.92 21.98
C HIS A 160 -12.23 -57.04 20.84
N ARG A 161 -12.27 -57.53 19.59
CA ARG A 161 -11.89 -56.75 18.41
C ARG A 161 -12.81 -55.56 18.20
N ILE A 162 -14.11 -55.77 18.39
CA ILE A 162 -15.14 -54.74 18.24
C ILE A 162 -14.97 -53.69 19.34
N PHE A 163 -14.79 -54.10 20.60
CA PHE A 163 -14.56 -53.16 21.71
C PHE A 163 -13.29 -52.32 21.51
N LEU A 164 -12.20 -52.94 21.06
CA LEU A 164 -10.93 -52.23 20.81
C LEU A 164 -11.07 -51.23 19.65
N CYS A 165 -11.71 -51.64 18.56
CA CYS A 165 -11.99 -50.79 17.42
C CYS A 165 -12.88 -49.60 17.78
N MET A 166 -13.94 -49.83 18.57
CA MET A 166 -14.82 -48.77 19.07
C MET A 166 -14.09 -47.79 19.98
N PHE A 167 -13.28 -48.28 20.91
CA PHE A 167 -12.52 -47.43 21.84
C PHE A 167 -11.52 -46.53 21.10
N PHE A 168 -10.71 -47.10 20.20
CA PHE A 168 -9.75 -46.32 19.42
C PHE A 168 -10.44 -45.43 18.39
N GLY A 169 -11.56 -45.85 17.79
CA GLY A 169 -12.34 -45.01 16.88
C GLY A 169 -12.83 -43.74 17.57
N ILE A 170 -13.33 -43.85 18.81
CA ILE A 170 -13.76 -42.69 19.61
C ILE A 170 -12.56 -41.81 19.97
N LEU A 171 -11.45 -42.39 20.43
CA LEU A 171 -10.24 -41.63 20.76
C LEU A 171 -9.71 -40.83 19.56
N VAL A 172 -9.66 -41.44 18.38
CA VAL A 172 -9.20 -40.77 17.15
C VAL A 172 -10.16 -39.66 16.76
N LEU A 173 -11.47 -39.89 16.84
CA LEU A 173 -12.48 -38.87 16.54
C LEU A 173 -12.32 -37.65 17.46
N VAL A 174 -12.13 -37.87 18.77
CA VAL A 174 -11.88 -36.78 19.73
C VAL A 174 -10.58 -36.05 19.39
N ALA A 175 -9.51 -36.78 19.09
CA ALA A 175 -8.23 -36.17 18.73
C ALA A 175 -8.36 -35.26 17.49
N GLU A 176 -9.06 -35.72 16.45
CA GLU A 176 -9.29 -34.94 15.22
C GLU A 176 -10.11 -33.66 15.50
N VAL A 177 -11.20 -33.76 16.27
CA VAL A 177 -12.04 -32.60 16.63
C VAL A 177 -11.25 -31.57 17.44
N VAL A 178 -10.42 -32.02 18.39
CA VAL A 178 -9.56 -31.13 19.20
C VAL A 178 -8.51 -30.45 18.33
N VAL A 179 -7.88 -31.16 17.39
CA VAL A 179 -6.93 -30.57 16.44
C VAL A 179 -7.60 -29.51 15.58
N TYR A 180 -8.81 -29.79 15.06
CA TYR A 180 -9.57 -28.82 14.28
C TYR A 180 -9.99 -27.60 15.11
N SER A 181 -10.48 -27.80 16.32
CA SER A 181 -10.84 -26.71 17.24
C SER A 181 -9.64 -25.84 17.58
N SER A 182 -8.49 -26.46 17.85
CA SER A 182 -7.23 -25.76 18.12
C SER A 182 -6.76 -24.94 16.91
N TYR A 183 -6.92 -25.48 15.70
CA TYR A 183 -6.63 -24.78 14.46
C TYR A 183 -7.54 -23.56 14.26
N LEU A 184 -8.85 -23.70 14.48
CA LEU A 184 -9.80 -22.58 14.41
C LEU A 184 -9.43 -21.46 15.38
N SER A 185 -9.15 -21.80 16.65
CA SER A 185 -8.76 -20.81 17.66
C SER A 185 -7.51 -20.04 17.27
N LYS A 186 -6.52 -20.70 16.64
CA LYS A 186 -5.30 -20.04 16.13
C LYS A 186 -5.59 -19.09 14.96
N ILE A 187 -6.49 -19.46 14.05
CA ILE A 187 -6.91 -18.58 12.96
C ILE A 187 -7.65 -17.35 13.51
N GLU A 188 -8.55 -17.54 14.47
CA GLU A 188 -9.28 -16.46 15.10
C GLU A 188 -8.35 -15.50 15.82
N GLU A 189 -7.35 -16.01 16.54
CA GLU A 189 -6.31 -15.22 17.19
C GLU A 189 -5.48 -14.41 16.18
N ALA A 190 -5.06 -15.02 15.07
CA ALA A 190 -4.35 -14.32 14.01
C ALA A 190 -5.19 -13.20 13.39
N LYS A 191 -6.46 -13.47 13.06
CA LYS A 191 -7.41 -12.46 12.54
C LYS A 191 -7.68 -11.35 13.55
N ALA A 192 -7.78 -11.67 14.84
CA ALA A 192 -7.93 -10.68 15.90
C ALA A 192 -6.69 -9.78 16.01
N SER A 193 -5.49 -10.37 15.89
CA SER A 193 -4.22 -9.62 15.90
C SER A 193 -4.09 -8.68 14.70
N GLU A 194 -4.54 -9.11 13.51
CA GLU A 194 -4.52 -8.28 12.30
C GLU A 194 -5.53 -7.14 12.38
N LYS A 195 -6.74 -7.39 12.87
CA LYS A 195 -7.73 -6.34 13.14
C LYS A 195 -7.27 -5.34 14.18
N SER A 196 -6.46 -5.78 15.16
CA SER A 196 -5.88 -4.92 16.19
C SER A 196 -4.70 -4.08 15.69
N LYS A 197 -4.05 -4.45 14.58
CA LYS A 197 -3.05 -3.59 13.93
C LYS A 197 -3.77 -2.42 13.28
N LYS A 198 -3.94 -1.32 14.02
CA LYS A 198 -4.34 -0.03 13.46
C LYS A 198 -3.34 0.35 12.37
N GLU A 199 -3.78 0.33 11.12
CA GLU A 199 -3.02 0.94 10.01
C GLU A 199 -2.77 2.40 10.39
N HIS A 200 -1.52 2.73 10.69
CA HIS A 200 -1.07 4.11 10.66
C HIS A 200 -1.07 4.54 9.20
N LYS A 201 -2.24 4.90 8.67
CA LYS A 201 -2.35 5.69 7.45
C LYS A 201 -1.65 7.01 7.76
N LYS A 202 -0.34 7.05 7.47
CA LYS A 202 0.37 8.31 7.24
C LYS A 202 -0.36 8.94 6.06
N LEU A 203 -1.32 9.80 6.37
CA LEU A 203 -1.86 10.77 5.45
C LEU A 203 -0.64 11.59 5.04
N VAL A 204 0.01 11.20 3.95
CA VAL A 204 0.94 12.06 3.25
C VAL A 204 0.03 13.17 2.74
N GLN A 205 -0.10 14.23 3.53
CA GLN A 205 -0.71 15.48 3.12
C GLN A 205 0.08 15.92 1.90
N LYS A 206 -0.44 15.53 0.74
CA LYS A 206 0.02 16.01 -0.54
C LYS A 206 -0.57 17.40 -0.64
N TYR A 207 0.23 18.38 -0.23
CA TYR A 207 -0.11 19.78 -0.37
C TYR A 207 -0.47 20.03 -1.83
N VAL A 208 -1.70 20.51 -2.04
CA VAL A 208 -2.16 21.13 -3.27
C VAL A 208 -2.18 22.61 -2.94
N PHE A 209 -1.10 23.34 -3.21
CA PHE A 209 -1.07 24.78 -3.49
C PHE A 209 0.23 25.09 -4.22
#